data_AF-A0A2W6CWJ6-F1
#
_entry.id   AF-A0A2W6CWJ6-F1
#
_cell.length_a   1.000
_cell.length_b   1.000
_cell.length_c   1.000
_cell.angle_alpha   90.00
_cell.angle_beta   90.00
_cell.angle_gamma   90.00
#
_symmetry.space_group_name_H-M   'P 1'
#
loop_
_entity.id
_entity.type
_entity.pdbx_description
1 polymer ?
#
loop_
_entity_poly.entity_id
_entity_poly.type
_entity_poly.pdbx_seq_one_letter_code
_entity_poly.pdbx_strand_id
1 'polypeptide(L)' 'MADEIRAEMVANVWKVVASMGDTVSDGDTLVILESMKMEIPVL' A
#
# COMPACT_ATOMS: atom_id res chain seq x y z
N MET A 1 -0.64 -17.02 9.70
CA MET A 1 -1.12 -15.76 10.30
C MET A 1 -1.16 -14.75 9.17
N ALA A 2 -2.19 -13.92 9.11
CA ALA A 2 -2.23 -12.83 8.14
C ALA A 2 -1.71 -11.58 8.85
N ASP A 3 -0.73 -10.91 8.25
CA ASP A 3 -0.25 -9.62 8.71
C ASP A 3 -1.24 -8.52 8.27
N GLU A 4 -1.53 -7.59 9.16
CA GLU A 4 -2.45 -6.47 8.91
C GLU A 4 -1.63 -5.21 8.68
N ILE A 5 -1.79 -4.61 7.49
CA ILE A 5 -1.13 -3.35 7.13
C ILE A 5 -2.16 -2.24 7.18
N ARG A 6 -1.81 -1.15 7.86
CA ARG A 6 -2.71 -0.01 8.11
C ARG A 6 -2.21 1.23 7.40
N ALA A 7 -3.12 1.99 6.81
CA ALA A 7 -2.82 3.33 6.33
C ALA A 7 -2.50 4.25 7.52
N GLU A 8 -1.44 5.05 7.39
CA GLU A 8 -1.00 5.97 8.45
C GLU A 8 -1.87 7.25 8.55
N MET A 9 -2.66 7.55 7.51
CA MET A 9 -3.51 8.73 7.44
C MET A 9 -4.75 8.51 6.57
N VAL A 10 -5.66 9.48 6.58
CA VAL A 10 -6.84 9.47 5.71
C VAL A 10 -6.41 9.78 4.27
N ALA A 11 -6.67 8.85 3.37
CA ALA A 11 -6.33 8.93 1.96
C ALA A 11 -7.26 8.03 1.12
N ASN A 12 -7.25 8.22 -0.20
CA ASN A 12 -7.93 7.35 -1.14
C ASN A 12 -6.98 6.25 -1.63
N VAL A 13 -7.49 5.04 -1.89
CA VAL A 13 -6.72 4.03 -2.60
C VAL A 13 -6.60 4.45 -4.06
N TRP A 14 -5.37 4.69 -4.52
CA TRP A 14 -5.13 5.08 -5.90
C TRP A 14 -4.77 3.90 -6.78
N LYS A 15 -3.85 3.04 -6.30
CA LYS A 15 -3.45 1.83 -7.04
C LYS A 15 -3.08 0.71 -6.08
N VAL A 16 -3.54 -0.51 -6.38
CA VAL A 16 -3.01 -1.74 -5.77
C VAL A 16 -1.95 -2.26 -6.73
N VAL A 17 -0.71 -2.42 -6.24
CA VAL A 17 0.42 -2.84 -7.07
C VAL A 17 0.82 -4.29 -6.81
N ALA A 18 0.57 -4.80 -5.62
CA ALA A 18 0.73 -6.21 -5.30
C ALA A 18 -0.48 -7.04 -5.75
N SER A 19 -0.22 -8.27 -6.17
CA SER A 19 -1.23 -9.26 -6.56
C SER A 19 -1.21 -10.46 -5.63
N MET A 20 -2.31 -11.20 -5.60
CA MET A 20 -2.39 -12.43 -4.82
C MET A 20 -1.34 -13.44 -5.31
N GLY A 21 -0.53 -13.95 -4.39
CA GLY A 21 0.52 -14.91 -4.69
C GLY A 21 1.89 -14.28 -5.00
N ASP A 22 1.98 -12.96 -5.03
CA ASP A 22 3.28 -12.28 -5.13
C ASP A 22 4.10 -12.52 -3.87
N THR A 23 5.41 -12.76 -4.05
CA THR A 23 6.38 -12.75 -2.96
C THR A 23 6.74 -11.31 -2.65
N VAL A 24 6.55 -10.88 -1.41
CA VAL A 24 6.85 -9.52 -0.93
C VAL A 24 8.04 -9.55 0.03
N SER A 25 8.86 -8.52 -0.03
CA SER A 25 10.04 -8.29 0.82
C SER A 25 9.91 -7.00 1.59
N ASP A 26 10.76 -6.82 2.60
CA ASP A 26 10.83 -5.57 3.34
C ASP A 26 11.12 -4.38 2.41
N GLY A 27 10.27 -3.36 2.48
CA GLY A 27 10.35 -2.17 1.62
C GLY A 27 9.59 -2.26 0.29
N ASP A 28 8.94 -3.38 -0.03
CA ASP A 28 8.10 -3.48 -1.22
C ASP A 28 6.80 -2.69 -1.05
N THR A 29 6.44 -1.89 -2.06
CA THR A 29 5.16 -1.18 -2.05
C THR A 29 4.03 -2.13 -2.45
N LEU A 30 2.96 -2.16 -1.66
CA LEU A 30 1.79 -3.01 -1.90
C LEU A 30 0.61 -2.23 -2.49
N VAL A 31 0.44 -1.00 -1.99
CA VAL A 31 -0.64 -0.09 -2.39
C VAL A 31 -0.07 1.32 -2.45
N ILE A 32 -0.56 2.12 -3.39
CA ILE A 32 -0.30 3.55 -3.43
C ILE A 32 -1.62 4.25 -3.07
N LEU A 33 -1.54 5.12 -2.07
CA LEU A 33 -2.62 5.99 -1.64
C LEU A 33 -2.44 7.37 -2.27
N GLU A 34 -3.55 8.08 -2.47
CA GLU A 34 -3.58 9.48 -2.88
C GLU A 34 -4.21 10.33 -1.76
N SER A 35 -3.51 11.39 -1.35
CA SER A 35 -4.05 12.43 -0.48
C SER A 35 -3.58 13.80 -0.93
N MET A 36 -4.52 14.74 -1.12
CA MET A 36 -4.21 16.11 -1.53
C MET A 36 -3.29 16.22 -2.76
N LYS A 37 -3.50 15.37 -3.78
CA LYS A 37 -2.68 15.27 -5.01
C LYS A 37 -1.24 14.78 -4.79
N MET A 38 -0.94 14.22 -3.62
CA MET A 38 0.32 13.54 -3.34
C MET A 38 0.11 12.02 -3.29
N GLU A 39 1.11 11.29 -3.77
CA GLU A 39 1.15 9.83 -3.76
C GLU A 39 1.92 9.35 -2.52
N ILE A 40 1.37 8.34 -1.83
CA ILE A 40 1.94 7.80 -0.59
C ILE A 40 2.02 6.27 -0.74
N PRO A 41 3.23 5.69 -0.81
CA PRO A 41 3.40 4.25 -0.86
C PRO A 41 3.12 3.63 0.52
N VAL A 42 2.34 2.55 0.52
CA VAL A 42 2.15 1.66 1.67
C VAL A 42 3.02 0.44 1.42
N LEU A 43 3.95 0.23 2.35
CA LEU A 43 4.92 -0.86 2.35
C LEU A 43 4.42 -2.03 3.20
#